data_AF-A0A9P5SXB7-F1
#
_entry.id   AF-A0A9P5SXB7-F1
#
_cell.length_a   1.000
_cell.length_b   1.000
_cell.length_c   1.000
_cell.angle_alpha   90.00
_cell.angle_beta   90.00
_cell.angle_gamma   90.00
#
_symmetry.space_group_name_H-M   'P 1'
#
loop_
_entity.id
_entity.type
_entity.pdbx_description
1 polymer ?
#
loop_
_entity_poly.entity_id
_entity_poly.type
_entity_poly.pdbx_seq_one_letter_code
_entity_poly.pdbx_strand_id
1 'polypeptide(L)'
;MLKLANIYLENAFDTNDPDIALVLCDDTEASLDQVKKSAKQDKDQTLTEGITMAYIGLAKLLESLQHFKEAQASFKKAEKLGGNLRDLTLPTDTYRPSSIRDTLHSAGFQEMGSEKSSLYDQLPGDPRLVSTVRADIFDKNIGPPTIQAKLPEPDTRLDSTLQLVYCLELLKIPSSDIKLEPIALKWMKTIEKNKDEQERLYGIAMDVIRAFKREGIKDAKAVAEVVLLSSILDKDAFRDLLKEFYSAIDHPGLLNIQQLEGLARLIEGADYGYLCADDLVKILEILSIRLRGTHKQSPEHIYLITLAVSRVLDAMADTRVTDLDRDKLHEPLSSYLIGLKKSSDLFLVYQAAYAYQALLWVPDDKSTWQAAIRRAGKRDWYSALRGADTLIRDGQLATFKELVCKVPCQADPVFQWGVCQRLGEIANNSAWDADTRRDAIKFLGEIYKNDEMWGQQASVKQWILNILMQLSSLSEGSSNLISAAAETLLKELKASGGTKKQELYRMSLMNGPTAYPLKVAMPEPGSPSLLDR
;
A
#
# COMPACT_ATOMS: atom_id res chain seq x y z
N MET A 1 -2.79 -28.15 -26.47
CA MET A 1 -3.17 -28.87 -25.23
C MET A 1 -2.72 -28.14 -23.97
N LEU A 2 -1.42 -27.85 -23.73
CA LEU A 2 -1.05 -27.04 -22.55
C LEU A 2 -1.70 -25.65 -22.56
N LYS A 3 -1.67 -24.96 -23.71
CA LYS A 3 -2.42 -23.70 -23.90
C LYS A 3 -3.91 -23.81 -23.55
N LEU A 4 -4.53 -24.97 -23.81
CA LEU A 4 -5.95 -25.19 -23.53
C LEU A 4 -6.20 -25.40 -22.04
N ALA A 5 -5.37 -26.20 -21.37
CA ALA A 5 -5.39 -26.35 -19.91
C ALA A 5 -5.27 -24.97 -19.22
N ASN A 6 -4.39 -24.12 -19.75
CA ASN A 6 -4.17 -22.79 -19.23
C ASN A 6 -5.38 -21.87 -19.41
N ILE A 7 -6.04 -21.92 -20.58
CA ILE A 7 -7.28 -21.17 -20.82
C ILE A 7 -8.39 -21.62 -19.86
N TYR A 8 -8.54 -22.92 -19.64
CA TYR A 8 -9.52 -23.43 -18.66
C TYR A 8 -9.19 -22.95 -17.26
N LEU A 9 -7.92 -23.01 -16.86
CA LEU A 9 -7.48 -22.53 -15.56
C LEU A 9 -7.68 -21.02 -15.41
N GLU A 10 -7.37 -20.23 -16.44
CA GLU A 10 -7.64 -18.78 -16.47
C GLU A 10 -9.12 -18.49 -16.29
N ASN A 11 -9.98 -19.13 -17.09
CA ASN A 11 -11.43 -18.98 -16.99
C ASN A 11 -11.96 -19.44 -15.62
N ALA A 12 -11.36 -20.47 -15.01
CA ALA A 12 -11.74 -20.96 -13.70
C ALA A 12 -11.43 -19.94 -12.59
N PHE A 13 -10.33 -19.19 -12.74
CA PHE A 13 -10.01 -18.08 -11.86
C PHE A 13 -10.93 -16.86 -12.08
N ASP A 14 -11.36 -16.62 -13.33
CA ASP A 14 -12.14 -15.43 -13.71
C ASP A 14 -13.66 -15.59 -13.52
N THR A 15 -14.16 -16.83 -13.42
CA THR A 15 -15.58 -17.08 -13.15
C THR A 15 -15.92 -16.90 -11.66
N ASN A 16 -17.03 -16.21 -11.39
CA ASN A 16 -17.54 -16.02 -10.02
C ASN A 16 -18.37 -17.23 -9.54
N ASP A 17 -18.80 -18.08 -10.46
CA ASP A 17 -19.60 -19.26 -10.17
C ASP A 17 -18.67 -20.42 -9.74
N PRO A 18 -18.78 -20.92 -8.49
CA PRO A 18 -17.93 -21.99 -7.99
C PRO A 18 -18.15 -23.32 -8.71
N ASP A 19 -19.37 -23.60 -9.21
CA ASP A 19 -19.67 -24.83 -9.93
C ASP A 19 -19.02 -24.78 -11.32
N ILE A 20 -19.08 -23.63 -12.00
CA ILE A 20 -18.36 -23.42 -13.27
C ILE A 20 -16.85 -23.48 -13.04
N ALA A 21 -16.35 -22.88 -11.96
CA ALA A 21 -14.92 -22.93 -11.63
C ALA A 21 -14.44 -24.38 -11.42
N LEU A 22 -15.25 -25.21 -10.75
CA LEU A 22 -14.92 -26.61 -10.51
C LEU A 22 -14.92 -27.43 -11.81
N VAL A 23 -15.91 -27.23 -12.70
CA VAL A 23 -15.92 -27.85 -14.03
C VAL A 23 -14.66 -27.47 -14.82
N LEU A 24 -14.27 -26.21 -14.78
CA LEU A 24 -13.06 -25.75 -15.46
C LEU A 24 -11.77 -26.28 -14.78
N CYS A 25 -11.79 -26.57 -13.47
CA CYS A 25 -10.70 -27.28 -12.80
C CYS A 25 -10.57 -28.72 -13.31
N ASP A 26 -11.68 -29.43 -13.47
CA ASP A 26 -11.70 -30.79 -14.01
C ASP A 26 -11.20 -30.80 -15.48
N ASP A 27 -11.65 -29.85 -16.30
CA ASP A 27 -11.21 -29.68 -17.69
C ASP A 27 -9.72 -29.32 -17.78
N THR A 28 -9.23 -28.51 -16.84
CA THR A 28 -7.80 -28.22 -16.67
C THR A 28 -7.02 -29.49 -16.34
N GLU A 29 -7.47 -30.26 -15.36
CA GLU A 29 -6.80 -31.49 -14.93
C GLU A 29 -6.75 -32.53 -16.05
N ALA A 30 -7.87 -32.74 -16.75
CA ALA A 30 -7.95 -33.64 -17.89
C ALA A 30 -7.00 -33.23 -19.01
N SER A 31 -6.95 -31.93 -19.31
CA SER A 31 -6.03 -31.37 -20.31
C SER A 31 -4.57 -31.55 -19.90
N LEU A 32 -4.21 -31.31 -18.62
CA LEU A 32 -2.85 -31.50 -18.11
C LEU A 32 -2.42 -32.98 -18.12
N ASP A 33 -3.31 -33.89 -17.73
CA ASP A 33 -3.04 -35.33 -17.77
C ASP A 33 -2.81 -35.81 -19.22
N GLN A 34 -3.52 -35.24 -20.20
CA GLN A 34 -3.32 -35.54 -21.62
C GLN A 34 -1.99 -34.99 -22.14
N VAL A 35 -1.64 -33.74 -21.82
CA VAL A 35 -0.35 -33.13 -22.18
C VAL A 35 0.80 -33.93 -21.58
N LYS A 36 0.70 -34.32 -20.31
CA LYS A 36 1.71 -35.12 -19.61
C LYS A 36 1.90 -36.49 -20.26
N LYS A 37 0.82 -37.12 -20.74
CA LYS A 37 0.92 -38.40 -21.48
C LYS A 37 1.65 -38.22 -22.82
N SER A 38 1.38 -37.13 -23.56
CA SER A 38 2.11 -36.82 -24.80
C SER A 38 3.57 -36.39 -24.57
N ALA A 39 3.85 -35.69 -23.48
CA ALA A 39 5.19 -35.19 -23.15
C ALA A 39 6.16 -36.29 -22.68
N LYS A 40 5.68 -37.48 -22.30
CA LYS A 40 6.57 -38.61 -21.97
C LYS A 40 7.45 -39.07 -23.15
N GLN A 41 7.14 -38.65 -24.38
CA GLN A 41 7.88 -39.00 -25.58
C GLN A 41 8.97 -37.98 -25.94
N ASP A 42 8.93 -36.77 -25.38
CA ASP A 42 9.86 -35.69 -25.71
C ASP A 42 10.34 -35.00 -24.43
N LYS A 43 11.65 -35.03 -24.15
CA LYS A 43 12.25 -34.45 -22.93
C LYS A 43 12.40 -32.94 -23.06
N ASP A 44 11.31 -32.23 -23.34
CA ASP A 44 11.27 -30.77 -23.31
C ASP A 44 11.12 -30.30 -21.85
N GLN A 45 12.21 -29.70 -21.34
CA GLN A 45 12.27 -29.17 -19.99
C GLN A 45 11.30 -27.99 -19.80
N THR A 46 11.14 -27.14 -20.81
CA THR A 46 10.23 -25.98 -20.77
C THR A 46 8.76 -26.43 -20.72
N LEU A 47 8.43 -27.49 -21.45
CA LEU A 47 7.09 -28.09 -21.38
C LEU A 47 6.81 -28.71 -20.00
N THR A 48 7.81 -29.37 -19.40
CA THR A 48 7.70 -29.99 -18.07
C THR A 48 7.49 -28.94 -16.97
N GLU A 49 8.21 -27.83 -17.04
CA GLU A 49 8.02 -26.67 -16.14
C GLU A 49 6.62 -26.07 -16.30
N GLY A 50 6.14 -25.87 -17.54
CA GLY A 50 4.79 -25.36 -17.79
C GLY A 50 3.68 -26.26 -17.23
N ILE A 51 3.79 -27.58 -17.39
CA ILE A 51 2.84 -28.54 -16.80
C ILE A 51 2.89 -28.51 -15.28
N THR A 52 4.10 -28.48 -14.70
CA THR A 52 4.31 -28.44 -13.24
C THR A 52 3.60 -27.23 -12.63
N MET A 53 3.76 -26.06 -13.25
CA MET A 53 3.18 -24.84 -12.73
C MET A 53 1.67 -24.76 -12.92
N ALA A 54 1.14 -25.32 -14.00
CA ALA A 54 -0.31 -25.43 -14.18
C ALA A 54 -0.95 -26.31 -13.10
N TYR A 55 -0.30 -27.43 -12.70
CA TYR A 55 -0.76 -28.21 -11.54
C TYR A 55 -0.68 -27.45 -10.22
N ILE A 56 0.31 -26.57 -10.02
CA ILE A 56 0.38 -25.68 -8.85
C ILE A 56 -0.77 -24.68 -8.85
N GLY A 57 -1.07 -24.06 -10.00
CA GLY A 57 -2.18 -23.13 -10.15
C GLY A 57 -3.53 -23.80 -9.87
N LEU A 58 -3.75 -24.98 -10.46
CA LEU A 58 -4.92 -25.82 -10.21
C LEU A 58 -5.05 -26.19 -8.73
N ALA A 59 -3.96 -26.61 -8.09
CA ALA A 59 -3.96 -26.98 -6.67
C ALA A 59 -4.42 -25.84 -5.76
N LYS A 60 -3.92 -24.63 -6.00
CA LYS A 60 -4.28 -23.44 -5.23
C LYS A 60 -5.71 -22.97 -5.50
N LEU A 61 -6.19 -23.10 -6.74
CA LEU A 61 -7.60 -22.82 -7.05
C LEU A 61 -8.52 -23.80 -6.32
N LEU A 62 -8.23 -25.10 -6.37
CA LEU A 62 -8.96 -26.12 -5.64
C LEU A 62 -8.92 -25.88 -4.12
N GLU A 63 -7.79 -25.44 -3.58
CA GLU A 63 -7.67 -25.04 -2.16
C GLU A 63 -8.59 -23.85 -1.83
N SER A 64 -8.64 -22.83 -2.69
CA SER A 64 -9.55 -21.69 -2.53
C SER A 64 -11.03 -22.08 -2.61
N LEU A 65 -11.36 -23.13 -3.38
CA LEU A 65 -12.69 -23.72 -3.47
C LEU A 65 -12.99 -24.72 -2.33
N GLN A 66 -12.08 -24.89 -1.36
CA GLN A 66 -12.17 -25.85 -0.24
C GLN A 66 -12.11 -27.34 -0.63
N HIS A 67 -11.63 -27.65 -1.84
CA HIS A 67 -11.35 -29.00 -2.33
C HIS A 67 -9.92 -29.43 -1.97
N PHE A 68 -9.65 -29.53 -0.66
CA PHE A 68 -8.29 -29.73 -0.13
C PHE A 68 -7.62 -31.05 -0.57
N LYS A 69 -8.41 -32.11 -0.81
CA LYS A 69 -7.86 -33.43 -1.19
C LYS A 69 -7.35 -33.39 -2.62
N GLU A 70 -8.13 -32.79 -3.50
CA GLU A 70 -7.87 -32.58 -4.92
C GLU A 70 -6.73 -31.58 -5.10
N ALA A 71 -6.69 -30.52 -4.29
CA ALA A 71 -5.56 -29.59 -4.18
C ALA A 71 -4.26 -30.33 -3.83
N GLN A 72 -4.28 -31.15 -2.77
CA GLN A 72 -3.11 -31.92 -2.36
C GLN A 72 -2.67 -32.94 -3.42
N ALA A 73 -3.62 -33.55 -4.13
CA ALA A 73 -3.31 -34.45 -5.25
C ALA A 73 -2.60 -33.71 -6.39
N SER A 74 -3.07 -32.51 -6.73
CA SER A 74 -2.48 -31.64 -7.75
C SER A 74 -1.07 -31.17 -7.35
N PHE A 75 -0.84 -30.78 -6.09
CA PHE A 75 0.51 -30.47 -5.59
C PHE A 75 1.45 -31.66 -5.70
N LYS A 76 1.02 -32.85 -5.30
CA LYS A 76 1.83 -34.08 -5.44
C LYS A 76 2.14 -34.40 -6.90
N LYS A 77 1.23 -34.09 -7.84
CA LYS A 77 1.48 -34.23 -9.28
C LYS A 77 2.56 -33.27 -9.76
N ALA A 78 2.59 -32.04 -9.26
CA ALA A 78 3.63 -31.04 -9.54
C ALA A 78 5.00 -31.42 -8.96
N GLU A 79 5.05 -31.88 -7.70
CA GLU A 79 6.30 -32.36 -7.06
C GLU A 79 6.97 -33.47 -7.88
N LYS A 80 6.17 -34.45 -8.33
CA LYS A 80 6.65 -35.58 -9.14
C LYS A 80 7.23 -35.17 -10.50
N LEU A 81 6.92 -33.98 -10.99
CA LEU A 81 7.42 -33.46 -12.27
C LEU A 81 8.71 -32.63 -12.11
N GLY A 82 9.26 -32.55 -10.90
CA GLY A 82 10.49 -31.78 -10.62
C GLY A 82 10.23 -30.37 -10.09
N GLY A 83 8.99 -30.05 -9.71
CA GLY A 83 8.67 -28.81 -9.02
C GLY A 83 9.40 -28.72 -7.69
N ASN A 84 10.44 -27.90 -7.62
CA ASN A 84 11.13 -27.60 -6.38
C ASN A 84 10.24 -26.65 -5.56
N LEU A 85 9.28 -27.20 -4.83
CA LEU A 85 8.32 -26.46 -3.98
C LEU A 85 8.97 -25.71 -2.81
N ARG A 86 10.30 -25.75 -2.67
CA ARG A 86 11.05 -25.08 -1.61
C ARG A 86 11.09 -23.56 -1.72
N ASP A 87 10.83 -22.98 -2.89
CA ASP A 87 10.77 -21.50 -3.04
C ASP A 87 9.34 -20.93 -2.96
N LEU A 88 8.32 -21.77 -2.72
CA LEU A 88 6.92 -21.37 -2.53
C LEU A 88 6.40 -21.59 -1.09
N THR A 89 7.29 -21.77 -0.11
CA THR A 89 6.98 -22.17 1.29
C THR A 89 5.70 -21.54 1.84
N LEU A 90 4.71 -22.40 2.06
CA LEU A 90 3.68 -22.26 3.09
C LEU A 90 4.36 -22.23 4.46
N PRO A 91 3.92 -21.38 5.41
CA PRO A 91 4.01 -21.72 6.82
C PRO A 91 3.15 -22.97 7.03
N THR A 92 3.78 -24.09 7.34
CA THR A 92 3.11 -25.19 8.04
C THR A 92 2.68 -24.67 9.40
N ASP A 93 1.40 -24.35 9.53
CA ASP A 93 0.61 -24.75 10.69
C ASP A 93 -0.87 -24.75 10.30
N THR A 94 -1.58 -25.73 10.82
CA THR A 94 -2.99 -26.04 10.56
C THR A 94 -3.88 -24.80 10.61
N TYR A 95 -4.38 -24.37 9.46
CA TYR A 95 -5.46 -23.39 9.38
C TYR A 95 -6.44 -23.78 8.28
N ARG A 96 -7.73 -23.81 8.63
CA ARG A 96 -8.86 -24.12 7.77
C ARG A 96 -9.59 -22.81 7.50
N PRO A 97 -9.56 -22.24 6.29
CA PRO A 97 -10.31 -21.04 5.99
C PRO A 97 -11.69 -21.38 5.39
N SER A 98 -12.72 -20.71 5.89
CA SER A 98 -14.05 -20.60 5.29
C SER A 98 -14.10 -19.39 4.33
N SER A 99 -14.77 -19.60 3.19
CA SER A 99 -14.88 -18.79 1.96
C SER A 99 -15.00 -17.26 2.09
N ILE A 100 -14.32 -16.52 1.20
CA ILE A 100 -14.47 -15.07 0.92
C ILE A 100 -14.80 -14.81 -0.57
N ARG A 101 -15.55 -15.69 -1.26
CA ARG A 101 -15.81 -15.44 -2.69
C ARG A 101 -16.92 -14.42 -2.97
N ASP A 102 -17.74 -14.05 -1.99
CA ASP A 102 -18.97 -13.29 -2.26
C ASP A 102 -18.91 -11.79 -1.92
N THR A 103 -17.83 -11.26 -1.34
CA THR A 103 -17.81 -9.85 -0.87
C THR A 103 -16.96 -8.89 -1.72
N LEU A 104 -16.14 -9.37 -2.67
CA LEU A 104 -15.17 -8.51 -3.38
C LEU A 104 -15.35 -8.42 -4.91
N HIS A 105 -16.26 -9.17 -5.51
CA HIS A 105 -16.55 -9.04 -6.95
C HIS A 105 -17.36 -7.79 -7.34
N SER A 106 -17.68 -6.89 -6.39
CA SER A 106 -18.22 -5.56 -6.70
C SER A 106 -17.14 -4.50 -6.97
N ALA A 107 -15.85 -4.83 -6.83
CA ALA A 107 -14.74 -3.97 -7.25
C ALA A 107 -14.29 -4.28 -8.70
N GLY A 108 -15.26 -4.39 -9.62
CA GLY A 108 -15.02 -4.35 -11.05
C GLY A 108 -15.40 -2.97 -11.56
N PHE A 109 -14.44 -2.25 -12.16
CA PHE A 109 -14.79 -1.01 -12.86
C PHE A 109 -15.81 -1.36 -13.95
N GLN A 110 -17.01 -0.79 -13.84
CA GLN A 110 -17.77 -0.32 -15.00
C GLN A 110 -18.76 0.78 -14.59
N GLU A 111 -18.68 1.86 -15.37
CA GLU A 111 -19.59 3.00 -15.56
C GLU A 111 -20.08 3.87 -14.38
N MET A 112 -19.81 5.17 -14.55
CA MET A 112 -20.42 6.30 -13.87
C MET A 112 -21.94 6.20 -13.87
N GLY A 113 -22.52 6.21 -12.69
CA GLY A 113 -23.94 6.47 -12.45
C GLY A 113 -24.13 6.85 -10.99
N SER A 114 -24.43 8.13 -10.74
CA SER A 114 -24.78 8.66 -9.42
C SER A 114 -25.97 7.91 -8.83
N GLU A 115 -25.79 7.19 -7.72
CA GLU A 115 -26.83 7.00 -6.70
C GLU A 115 -26.23 6.47 -5.38
N LYS A 116 -26.55 7.17 -4.28
CA LYS A 116 -26.13 6.85 -2.91
C LYS A 116 -26.90 5.61 -2.43
N SER A 117 -26.23 4.48 -2.22
CA SER A 117 -26.78 3.39 -1.40
C SER A 117 -25.69 2.57 -0.69
N SER A 118 -25.92 2.33 0.60
CA SER A 118 -25.07 1.64 1.59
C SER A 118 -24.92 0.15 1.25
N LEU A 119 -23.69 -0.35 1.17
CA LEU A 119 -23.36 -1.72 0.72
C LEU A 119 -22.71 -2.59 1.80
N TYR A 120 -22.81 -2.23 3.09
CA TYR A 120 -22.17 -2.99 4.19
C TYR A 120 -23.14 -3.60 5.23
N ASP A 121 -24.46 -3.53 5.04
CA ASP A 121 -25.43 -4.02 6.03
C ASP A 121 -25.59 -5.56 6.10
N GLN A 122 -24.85 -6.37 5.32
CA GLN A 122 -25.04 -7.83 5.30
C GLN A 122 -23.72 -8.61 5.19
N LEU A 123 -22.99 -8.74 6.30
CA LEU A 123 -22.00 -9.80 6.51
C LEU A 123 -22.53 -10.76 7.61
N PRO A 124 -22.70 -12.07 7.33
CA PRO A 124 -23.11 -13.02 8.36
C PRO A 124 -21.92 -13.33 9.28
N GLY A 125 -21.88 -12.73 10.47
CA GLY A 125 -20.89 -13.05 11.50
C GLY A 125 -21.23 -14.34 12.24
N ASP A 126 -20.28 -15.28 12.31
CA ASP A 126 -20.32 -16.40 13.26
C ASP A 126 -20.20 -15.86 14.70
N PRO A 127 -21.19 -16.09 15.59
CA PRO A 127 -21.26 -15.44 16.91
C PRO A 127 -20.28 -16.00 17.96
N ARG A 128 -19.32 -16.86 17.61
CA ARG A 128 -18.51 -17.59 18.61
C ARG A 128 -17.05 -17.16 18.79
N LEU A 129 -16.57 -16.09 18.14
CA LEU A 129 -15.19 -15.59 18.30
C LEU A 129 -15.12 -14.04 18.33
N VAL A 130 -15.92 -13.39 19.17
CA VAL A 130 -15.81 -11.93 19.35
C VAL A 130 -15.01 -11.63 20.62
N SER A 131 -13.69 -11.80 20.55
CA SER A 131 -12.79 -11.02 21.40
C SER A 131 -12.84 -9.59 20.86
N THR A 132 -13.79 -8.79 21.33
CA THR A 132 -14.07 -7.48 20.73
C THR A 132 -12.91 -6.52 20.97
N VAL A 133 -12.29 -6.02 19.90
CA VAL A 133 -11.42 -4.83 19.97
C VAL A 133 -12.19 -3.74 20.71
N ARG A 134 -11.50 -3.03 21.61
CA ARG A 134 -12.11 -2.00 22.45
C ARG A 134 -13.04 -1.07 21.63
N ALA A 135 -14.24 -0.86 22.16
CA ALA A 135 -15.28 -0.09 21.48
C ALA A 135 -14.90 1.40 21.31
N ASP A 136 -14.00 1.92 22.16
CA ASP A 136 -13.56 3.32 22.17
C ASP A 136 -12.43 3.66 21.19
N ILE A 137 -12.08 2.75 20.28
CA ILE A 137 -11.11 2.98 19.20
C ILE A 137 -11.88 3.17 17.89
N PHE A 138 -11.71 4.30 17.21
CA PHE A 138 -12.38 4.61 15.94
C PHE A 138 -13.88 4.30 16.00
N ASP A 139 -14.56 4.90 16.97
CA ASP A 139 -15.97 4.69 17.26
C ASP A 139 -16.90 5.24 16.16
N LYS A 140 -16.39 6.20 15.36
CA LYS A 140 -17.12 6.82 14.24
C LYS A 140 -16.20 7.17 13.08
N ASN A 141 -16.82 7.37 11.90
CA ASN A 141 -16.16 7.98 10.75
C ASN A 141 -16.12 9.50 10.93
N ILE A 142 -15.02 10.13 10.52
CA ILE A 142 -14.72 11.55 10.80
C ILE A 142 -14.48 12.39 9.54
N GLY A 143 -14.48 11.76 8.36
CA GLY A 143 -14.18 12.39 7.07
C GLY A 143 -12.67 12.39 6.75
N PRO A 144 -12.27 12.67 5.50
CA PRO A 144 -10.87 12.64 5.08
C PRO A 144 -9.96 13.55 5.90
N PRO A 145 -8.65 13.23 6.02
CA PRO A 145 -7.70 14.09 6.71
C PRO A 145 -7.63 15.43 5.97
N THR A 146 -7.90 16.53 6.68
CA THR A 146 -8.03 17.85 6.07
C THR A 146 -6.91 18.74 6.53
N ILE A 147 -6.15 19.30 5.59
CA ILE A 147 -5.18 20.36 5.88
C ILE A 147 -5.96 21.59 6.33
N GLN A 148 -5.62 22.12 7.51
CA GLN A 148 -6.19 23.37 8.01
C GLN A 148 -5.07 24.38 8.26
N ALA A 149 -5.28 25.61 7.80
CA ALA A 149 -4.40 26.73 8.06
C ALA A 149 -5.23 27.99 8.36
N LYS A 150 -4.61 28.98 9.00
CA LYS A 150 -5.23 30.28 9.21
C LYS A 150 -5.52 30.92 7.84
N LEU A 151 -6.73 31.42 7.61
CA LEU A 151 -7.07 32.07 6.35
C LEU A 151 -6.52 33.50 6.29
N PRO A 152 -5.90 33.91 5.15
CA PRO A 152 -5.41 35.27 4.96
C PRO A 152 -6.56 36.24 4.65
N GLU A 153 -6.34 37.53 4.90
CA GLU A 153 -7.20 38.55 4.28
C GLU A 153 -6.84 38.65 2.78
N PRO A 154 -7.79 39.05 1.91
CA PRO A 154 -7.51 39.25 0.49
C PRO A 154 -6.30 40.18 0.30
N ASP A 155 -5.47 39.90 -0.71
CA ASP A 155 -4.27 40.67 -1.06
C ASP A 155 -3.15 40.68 0.01
N THR A 156 -3.31 39.94 1.12
CA THR A 156 -2.25 39.83 2.12
C THR A 156 -1.19 38.79 1.77
N ARG A 157 0.00 38.96 2.35
CA ARG A 157 1.10 38.01 2.23
C ARG A 157 0.70 36.69 2.89
N LEU A 158 1.07 35.58 2.25
CA LEU A 158 0.89 34.26 2.80
C LEU A 158 2.01 33.92 3.79
N ASP A 159 1.65 33.27 4.89
CA ASP A 159 2.53 32.86 5.97
C ASP A 159 3.27 31.55 5.64
N SER A 160 2.71 30.69 4.78
CA SER A 160 3.30 29.40 4.41
C SER A 160 2.70 28.79 3.15
N THR A 161 3.42 27.84 2.54
CA THR A 161 2.91 27.01 1.44
C THR A 161 1.69 26.17 1.86
N LEU A 162 1.61 25.76 3.14
CA LEU A 162 0.43 25.07 3.67
C LEU A 162 -0.82 25.96 3.64
N GLN A 163 -0.68 27.25 3.97
CA GLN A 163 -1.76 28.23 3.87
C GLN A 163 -2.20 28.43 2.42
N LEU A 164 -1.24 28.47 1.48
CA LEU A 164 -1.53 28.56 0.04
C LEU A 164 -2.35 27.37 -0.44
N VAL A 165 -1.93 26.14 -0.12
CA VAL A 165 -2.64 24.91 -0.47
C VAL A 165 -4.04 24.92 0.12
N TYR A 166 -4.20 25.27 1.40
CA TYR A 166 -5.51 25.34 2.04
C TYR A 166 -6.45 26.34 1.34
N CYS A 167 -5.94 27.51 0.95
CA CYS A 167 -6.72 28.50 0.21
C CYS A 167 -7.18 27.96 -1.16
N LEU A 168 -6.29 27.30 -1.91
CA LEU A 168 -6.59 26.78 -3.24
C LEU A 168 -7.52 25.56 -3.20
N GLU A 169 -7.37 24.67 -2.22
CA GLU A 169 -8.28 23.54 -2.01
C GLU A 169 -9.71 24.02 -1.70
N LEU A 170 -9.86 25.06 -0.88
CA LEU A 170 -11.16 25.67 -0.62
C LEU A 170 -11.84 26.19 -1.89
N LEU A 171 -11.06 26.70 -2.86
CA LEU A 171 -11.61 27.20 -4.12
C LEU A 171 -12.00 26.08 -5.10
N LYS A 172 -11.52 24.85 -4.92
CA LYS A 172 -11.93 23.68 -5.71
C LYS A 172 -13.24 23.08 -5.25
N ILE A 173 -13.64 23.32 -3.99
CA ILE A 173 -14.85 22.76 -3.40
C ILE A 173 -16.07 23.43 -4.04
N PRO A 174 -17.01 22.67 -4.64
CA PRO A 174 -18.26 23.24 -5.13
C PRO A 174 -19.04 23.89 -3.98
N SER A 175 -19.51 25.12 -4.20
CA SER A 175 -20.31 25.90 -3.24
C SER A 175 -21.58 25.18 -2.74
N SER A 176 -21.99 24.08 -3.37
CA SER A 176 -23.15 23.25 -3.04
C SER A 176 -22.91 22.13 -2.02
N ASP A 177 -21.68 21.67 -1.78
CA ASP A 177 -21.49 20.28 -1.32
C ASP A 177 -20.80 20.01 0.03
N ILE A 178 -20.44 20.99 0.86
CA ILE A 178 -19.76 20.69 2.14
C ILE A 178 -20.24 21.55 3.31
N LYS A 179 -20.37 20.92 4.49
CA LYS A 179 -20.45 21.60 5.80
C LYS A 179 -19.08 22.21 6.13
N LEU A 180 -18.69 23.26 5.43
CA LEU A 180 -17.51 24.04 5.76
C LEU A 180 -17.73 24.83 7.05
N GLU A 181 -16.65 25.11 7.78
CA GLU A 181 -16.73 26.05 8.89
C GLU A 181 -17.23 27.42 8.42
N PRO A 182 -17.99 28.16 9.25
CA PRO A 182 -18.56 29.45 8.87
C PRO A 182 -17.52 30.45 8.36
N ILE A 183 -16.31 30.43 8.93
CA ILE A 183 -15.20 31.32 8.54
C ILE A 183 -14.68 30.95 7.16
N ALA A 184 -14.41 29.67 6.90
CA ALA A 184 -13.96 29.18 5.59
C ALA A 184 -15.00 29.45 4.50
N LEU A 185 -16.28 29.21 4.79
CA LEU A 185 -17.38 29.49 3.86
C LEU A 185 -17.48 30.99 3.53
N LYS A 186 -17.32 31.86 4.52
CA LYS A 186 -17.33 33.31 4.32
C LYS A 186 -16.15 33.75 3.46
N TRP A 187 -14.94 33.23 3.74
CA TRP A 187 -13.74 33.53 2.98
C TRP A 187 -13.88 33.08 1.52
N MET A 188 -14.28 31.82 1.30
CA MET A 188 -14.48 31.24 -0.02
C MET A 188 -15.44 32.07 -0.87
N LYS A 189 -16.60 32.47 -0.33
CA LYS A 189 -17.58 33.33 -1.04
C LYS A 189 -17.05 34.72 -1.40
N THR A 190 -16.11 35.25 -0.62
CA THR A 190 -15.45 36.53 -0.93
C THR A 190 -14.48 36.35 -2.09
N ILE A 191 -13.64 35.31 -2.04
CA ILE A 191 -12.61 35.06 -3.05
C ILE A 191 -13.19 34.53 -4.37
N GLU A 192 -14.24 33.73 -4.34
CA GLU A 192 -14.95 33.23 -5.52
C GLU A 192 -15.41 34.39 -6.44
N LYS A 193 -15.67 35.57 -5.87
CA LYS A 193 -16.04 36.79 -6.61
C LYS A 193 -14.84 37.66 -7.02
N ASN A 194 -13.67 37.41 -6.45
CA ASN A 194 -12.44 38.15 -6.72
C ASN A 194 -11.51 37.33 -7.63
N LYS A 195 -11.65 37.51 -8.95
CA LYS A 195 -10.83 36.78 -9.94
C LYS A 195 -9.34 37.11 -9.83
N ASP A 196 -9.00 38.37 -9.56
CA ASP A 196 -7.61 38.82 -9.44
C ASP A 196 -6.91 38.09 -8.30
N GLU A 197 -7.59 37.90 -7.17
CA GLU A 197 -7.04 37.15 -6.03
C GLU A 197 -6.90 35.66 -6.33
N GLN A 198 -7.85 35.06 -7.05
CA GLN A 198 -7.71 33.66 -7.50
C GLN A 198 -6.49 33.49 -8.41
N GLU A 199 -6.36 34.36 -9.41
CA GLU A 199 -5.21 34.38 -10.33
C GLU A 199 -3.90 34.60 -9.58
N ARG A 200 -3.88 35.48 -8.57
CA ARG A 200 -2.71 35.70 -7.70
C ARG A 200 -2.32 34.43 -6.95
N LEU A 201 -3.27 33.76 -6.29
CA LEU A 201 -2.98 32.53 -5.53
C LEU A 201 -2.44 31.42 -6.42
N TYR A 202 -3.07 31.19 -7.59
CA TYR A 202 -2.55 30.23 -8.58
C TYR A 202 -1.19 30.66 -9.12
N GLY A 203 -0.97 31.95 -9.35
CA GLY A 203 0.32 32.52 -9.76
C GLY A 203 1.44 32.18 -8.77
N ILE A 204 1.19 32.39 -7.48
CA ILE A 204 2.15 32.09 -6.40
C ILE A 204 2.48 30.59 -6.36
N ALA A 205 1.48 29.72 -6.49
CA ALA A 205 1.72 28.27 -6.53
C ALA A 205 2.66 27.87 -7.69
N MET A 206 2.44 28.47 -8.86
CA MET A 206 3.31 28.24 -10.02
C MET A 206 4.69 28.88 -9.85
N ASP A 207 4.79 30.01 -9.13
CA ASP A 207 6.07 30.63 -8.76
C ASP A 207 6.90 29.68 -7.89
N VAL A 208 6.31 29.08 -6.86
CA VAL A 208 6.97 28.10 -5.96
C VAL A 208 7.52 26.91 -6.75
N ILE A 209 6.73 26.35 -7.68
CA ILE A 209 7.18 25.23 -8.54
C ILE A 209 8.32 25.66 -9.47
N ARG A 210 8.24 26.88 -10.01
CA ARG A 210 9.31 27.43 -10.85
C ARG A 210 10.59 27.70 -10.05
N ALA A 211 10.48 28.14 -8.80
CA ALA A 211 11.62 28.29 -7.90
C ALA A 211 12.28 26.94 -7.63
N PHE A 212 11.50 25.92 -7.27
CA PHE A 212 11.99 24.55 -7.09
C PHE A 212 12.73 24.01 -8.32
N LYS A 213 12.22 24.27 -9.53
CA LYS A 213 12.84 23.86 -10.79
C LYS A 213 14.19 24.54 -11.05
N ARG A 214 14.37 25.78 -10.62
CA ARG A 214 15.62 26.55 -10.82
C ARG A 214 16.69 26.18 -9.80
N GLU A 215 16.30 25.65 -8.65
CA GLU A 215 17.24 25.30 -7.58
C GLU A 215 18.04 24.04 -7.89
N GLY A 216 19.36 24.15 -7.75
CA GLY A 216 20.28 23.03 -7.97
C GLY A 216 20.28 22.00 -6.84
N ILE A 217 19.99 22.42 -5.59
CA ILE A 217 19.93 21.53 -4.42
C ILE A 217 18.50 21.58 -3.87
N LYS A 218 17.83 20.43 -3.93
CA LYS A 218 16.43 20.26 -3.49
C LYS A 218 16.44 19.50 -2.16
N ASP A 219 16.35 20.26 -1.06
CA ASP A 219 16.30 19.67 0.28
C ASP A 219 14.91 19.10 0.62
N ALA A 220 14.80 18.46 1.79
CA ALA A 220 13.57 17.79 2.21
C ALA A 220 12.37 18.75 2.32
N LYS A 221 12.61 20.00 2.75
CA LYS A 221 11.56 21.02 2.92
C LYS A 221 11.06 21.53 1.57
N ALA A 222 11.98 21.82 0.65
CA ALA A 222 11.64 22.23 -0.71
C ALA A 222 10.84 21.15 -1.44
N VAL A 223 11.22 19.87 -1.28
CA VAL A 223 10.43 18.75 -1.83
C VAL A 223 9.05 18.68 -1.16
N ALA A 224 8.96 18.85 0.16
CA ALA A 224 7.68 18.82 0.89
C ALA A 224 6.70 19.85 0.34
N GLU A 225 7.18 21.08 0.11
CA GLU A 225 6.38 22.18 -0.40
C GLU A 225 5.77 21.90 -1.77
N VAL A 226 6.58 21.43 -2.74
CA VAL A 226 6.06 21.16 -4.09
C VAL A 226 5.20 19.90 -4.16
N VAL A 227 5.45 18.91 -3.30
CA VAL A 227 4.58 17.73 -3.17
C VAL A 227 3.22 18.14 -2.63
N LEU A 228 3.15 19.02 -1.63
CA LEU A 228 1.88 19.55 -1.12
C LEU A 228 1.11 20.33 -2.19
N LEU A 229 1.81 21.08 -3.04
CA LEU A 229 1.20 21.78 -4.17
C LEU A 229 0.79 20.85 -5.31
N SER A 230 1.08 19.55 -5.29
CA SER A 230 0.75 18.68 -6.43
C SER A 230 -0.76 18.51 -6.66
N SER A 231 -1.56 18.53 -5.59
CA SER A 231 -3.02 18.35 -5.65
C SER A 231 -3.74 19.52 -6.33
N ILE A 232 -3.12 20.69 -6.39
CA ILE A 232 -3.73 21.89 -7.01
C ILE A 232 -3.42 22.01 -8.51
N LEU A 233 -2.46 21.24 -9.03
CA LEU A 233 -1.96 21.40 -10.39
C LEU A 233 -2.92 20.84 -11.43
N ASP A 234 -2.92 21.45 -12.61
CA ASP A 234 -3.45 20.79 -13.79
C ASP A 234 -2.54 19.63 -14.22
N LYS A 235 -3.06 18.81 -15.14
CA LYS A 235 -2.37 17.61 -15.62
C LYS A 235 -0.99 17.92 -16.23
N ASP A 236 -0.85 19.01 -16.97
CA ASP A 236 0.39 19.31 -17.68
C ASP A 236 1.45 19.80 -16.69
N ALA A 237 1.10 20.72 -15.79
CA ALA A 237 1.96 21.19 -14.71
C ALA A 237 2.37 20.06 -13.76
N PHE A 238 1.46 19.14 -13.44
CA PHE A 238 1.76 17.95 -12.64
C PHE A 238 2.78 17.04 -13.33
N ARG A 239 2.58 16.71 -14.61
CA ARG A 239 3.52 15.87 -15.38
C ARG A 239 4.88 16.53 -15.51
N ASP A 240 4.90 17.83 -15.69
CA ASP A 240 6.11 18.65 -15.72
C ASP A 240 6.86 18.65 -14.39
N LEU A 241 6.17 18.60 -13.26
CA LEU A 241 6.77 18.42 -11.94
C LEU A 241 7.26 16.98 -11.76
N LEU A 242 6.46 15.98 -12.14
CA LEU A 242 6.83 14.56 -12.07
C LEU A 242 8.14 14.27 -12.82
N LYS A 243 8.32 14.90 -14.00
CA LYS A 243 9.56 14.80 -14.79
C LYS A 243 10.80 15.28 -14.04
N GLU A 244 10.69 16.32 -13.20
CA GLU A 244 11.81 16.83 -12.40
C GLU A 244 12.27 15.81 -11.35
N PHE A 245 11.32 15.15 -10.71
CA PHE A 245 11.61 14.10 -9.74
C PHE A 245 12.20 12.88 -10.43
N TYR A 246 11.55 12.42 -11.50
CA TYR A 246 12.02 11.33 -12.35
C TYR A 246 13.48 11.54 -12.82
N SER A 247 13.80 12.71 -13.36
CA SER A 247 15.13 13.00 -13.94
C SER A 247 16.24 12.94 -12.88
N ALA A 248 15.95 13.31 -11.64
CA ALA A 248 16.90 13.20 -10.55
C ALA A 248 17.18 11.75 -10.14
N ILE A 249 16.19 10.86 -10.25
CA ILE A 249 16.36 9.44 -9.97
C ILE A 249 17.07 8.72 -11.12
N ASP A 250 16.91 9.19 -12.36
CA ASP A 250 17.64 8.65 -13.52
C ASP A 250 19.14 9.02 -13.52
N HIS A 251 19.50 10.17 -12.95
CA HIS A 251 20.86 10.72 -13.04
C HIS A 251 21.96 9.82 -12.44
N PRO A 252 22.98 9.35 -13.18
CA PRO A 252 23.90 8.25 -12.82
C PRO A 252 24.74 8.43 -11.53
N GLY A 253 24.71 9.59 -10.91
CA GLY A 253 25.33 9.88 -9.61
C GLY A 253 24.60 9.27 -8.39
N LEU A 254 24.89 9.84 -7.22
CA LEU A 254 24.30 9.45 -5.94
C LEU A 254 22.77 9.56 -5.97
N LEU A 255 22.10 8.62 -5.30
CA LEU A 255 20.65 8.63 -5.15
C LEU A 255 20.21 9.85 -4.35
N ASN A 256 19.36 10.70 -4.94
CA ASN A 256 18.70 11.76 -4.18
C ASN A 256 17.51 11.18 -3.42
N ILE A 257 17.71 10.91 -2.12
CA ILE A 257 16.68 10.33 -1.24
C ILE A 257 15.43 11.22 -1.17
N GLN A 258 15.61 12.53 -1.04
CA GLN A 258 14.50 13.48 -0.88
C GLN A 258 13.61 13.49 -2.12
N GLN A 259 14.21 13.46 -3.31
CA GLN A 259 13.45 13.38 -4.55
C GLN A 259 12.86 11.99 -4.79
N LEU A 260 13.46 10.91 -4.27
CA LEU A 260 12.86 9.57 -4.35
C LEU A 260 11.58 9.50 -3.53
N GLU A 261 11.62 10.04 -2.31
CA GLU A 261 10.45 10.15 -1.44
C GLU A 261 9.38 11.06 -2.07
N GLY A 262 9.78 12.23 -2.58
CA GLY A 262 8.87 13.13 -3.30
C GLY A 262 8.22 12.47 -4.51
N LEU A 263 8.97 11.70 -5.31
CA LEU A 263 8.44 10.93 -6.44
C LEU A 263 7.36 9.94 -5.99
N ALA A 264 7.64 9.17 -4.94
CA ALA A 264 6.67 8.20 -4.41
C ALA A 264 5.38 8.89 -3.94
N ARG A 265 5.48 10.07 -3.32
CA ARG A 265 4.33 10.87 -2.88
C ARG A 265 3.51 11.44 -4.04
N LEU A 266 4.18 11.98 -5.07
CA LEU A 266 3.49 12.50 -6.24
C LEU A 266 2.66 11.40 -6.93
N ILE A 267 3.21 10.19 -7.03
CA ILE A 267 2.51 9.06 -7.64
C ILE A 267 1.32 8.61 -6.79
N GLU A 268 1.50 8.54 -5.46
CA GLU A 268 0.45 8.15 -4.52
C GLU A 268 -0.70 9.17 -4.47
N GLY A 269 -0.41 10.46 -4.61
CA GLY A 269 -1.37 11.56 -4.58
C GLY A 269 -1.89 12.02 -5.93
N ALA A 270 -1.56 11.34 -7.03
CA ALA A 270 -1.93 11.78 -8.36
C ALA A 270 -3.45 11.67 -8.61
N ASP A 271 -4.02 12.73 -9.19
CA ASP A 271 -5.41 12.70 -9.66
C ASP A 271 -5.62 11.67 -10.77
N TYR A 272 -6.85 11.14 -10.84
CA TYR A 272 -7.20 10.14 -11.84
C TYR A 272 -6.94 10.67 -13.27
N GLY A 273 -6.19 9.89 -14.05
CA GLY A 273 -5.83 10.22 -15.43
C GLY A 273 -4.65 11.18 -15.59
N TYR A 274 -3.99 11.62 -14.52
CA TYR A 274 -2.77 12.43 -14.60
C TYR A 274 -1.55 11.58 -14.97
N LEU A 275 -1.48 10.37 -14.42
CA LEU A 275 -0.47 9.36 -14.74
C LEU A 275 -0.90 8.55 -15.96
N CYS A 276 -0.01 8.39 -16.94
CA CYS A 276 -0.23 7.49 -18.07
C CYS A 276 0.62 6.23 -17.91
N ALA A 277 0.20 5.14 -18.57
CA ALA A 277 0.86 3.84 -18.46
C ALA A 277 2.36 3.89 -18.81
N ASP A 278 2.73 4.60 -19.88
CA ASP A 278 4.12 4.76 -20.32
C ASP A 278 4.99 5.48 -19.27
N ASP A 279 4.44 6.47 -18.55
CA ASP A 279 5.17 7.16 -17.48
C ASP A 279 5.49 6.18 -16.35
N LEU A 280 4.50 5.40 -15.93
CA LEU A 280 4.64 4.42 -14.84
C LEU A 280 5.62 3.30 -15.17
N VAL A 281 5.58 2.78 -16.41
CA VAL A 281 6.53 1.76 -16.87
C VAL A 281 7.95 2.32 -16.85
N LYS A 282 8.19 3.51 -17.40
CA LYS A 282 9.53 4.14 -17.40
C LYS A 282 10.05 4.43 -15.99
N ILE A 283 9.18 4.89 -15.09
CA ILE A 283 9.54 5.10 -13.69
C ILE A 283 9.93 3.76 -13.04
N LEU A 284 9.14 2.70 -13.27
CA LEU A 284 9.43 1.37 -12.73
C LEU A 284 10.75 0.79 -13.25
N GLU A 285 11.06 0.99 -14.53
CA GLU A 285 12.32 0.57 -15.14
C GLU A 285 13.53 1.18 -14.43
N ILE A 286 13.51 2.50 -14.24
CA ILE A 286 14.60 3.22 -13.55
C ILE A 286 14.73 2.77 -12.11
N LEU A 287 13.62 2.68 -11.38
CA LEU A 287 13.64 2.22 -10.00
C LEU A 287 14.17 0.78 -9.90
N SER A 288 13.82 -0.09 -10.85
CA SER A 288 14.35 -1.46 -10.94
C SER A 288 15.86 -1.49 -11.19
N ILE A 289 16.36 -0.64 -12.09
CA ILE A 289 17.81 -0.48 -12.33
C ILE A 289 18.51 0.00 -11.06
N ARG A 290 17.98 1.04 -10.40
CA ARG A 290 18.54 1.59 -9.15
C ARG A 290 18.51 0.59 -8.01
N LEU A 291 17.40 -0.13 -7.85
CA LEU A 291 17.21 -1.13 -6.80
C LEU A 291 18.26 -2.23 -6.90
N ARG A 292 18.50 -2.74 -8.11
CA ARG A 292 19.50 -3.79 -8.38
C ARG A 292 20.95 -3.29 -8.33
N GLY A 293 21.16 -2.01 -8.67
CA GLY A 293 22.48 -1.37 -8.61
C GLY A 293 22.89 -0.90 -7.20
N THR A 294 21.94 -0.85 -6.25
CA THR A 294 22.22 -0.41 -4.88
C THR A 294 23.00 -1.47 -4.11
N HIS A 295 24.05 -1.05 -3.40
CA HIS A 295 24.91 -1.95 -2.66
C HIS A 295 24.18 -2.61 -1.48
N LYS A 296 24.44 -3.91 -1.24
CA LYS A 296 23.76 -4.70 -0.19
C LYS A 296 24.00 -4.20 1.24
N GLN A 297 25.06 -3.42 1.47
CA GLN A 297 25.35 -2.79 2.76
C GLN A 297 24.61 -1.45 2.97
N SER A 298 23.69 -1.08 2.07
CA SER A 298 22.84 0.11 2.19
C SER A 298 21.36 -0.28 2.31
N PRO A 299 20.96 -0.98 3.39
CA PRO A 299 19.60 -1.52 3.53
C PRO A 299 18.52 -0.41 3.52
N GLU A 300 18.85 0.78 4.03
CA GLU A 300 17.99 1.97 3.98
C GLU A 300 17.66 2.38 2.55
N HIS A 301 18.67 2.53 1.67
CA HIS A 301 18.43 2.84 0.26
C HIS A 301 17.63 1.75 -0.44
N ILE A 302 17.93 0.48 -0.16
CA ILE A 302 17.18 -0.65 -0.74
C ILE A 302 15.71 -0.57 -0.31
N TYR A 303 15.44 -0.31 0.97
CA TYR A 303 14.09 -0.13 1.49
C TYR A 303 13.37 1.03 0.80
N LEU A 304 13.99 2.21 0.72
CA LEU A 304 13.36 3.41 0.14
C LEU A 304 13.06 3.23 -1.35
N ILE A 305 13.95 2.59 -2.12
CA ILE A 305 13.69 2.29 -3.52
C ILE A 305 12.59 1.22 -3.64
N THR A 306 12.61 0.18 -2.78
CA THR A 306 11.55 -0.85 -2.77
C THR A 306 10.19 -0.25 -2.40
N LEU A 307 10.18 0.78 -1.55
CA LEU A 307 8.99 1.58 -1.26
C LEU A 307 8.49 2.33 -2.49
N ALA A 308 9.35 3.10 -3.17
CA ALA A 308 8.98 3.78 -4.39
C ALA A 308 8.45 2.79 -5.46
N VAL A 309 9.10 1.62 -5.61
CA VAL A 309 8.63 0.53 -6.48
C VAL A 309 7.22 0.11 -6.11
N SER A 310 6.91 -0.11 -4.83
CA SER A 310 5.55 -0.51 -4.43
C SER A 310 4.50 0.55 -4.76
N ARG A 311 4.81 1.84 -4.62
CA ARG A 311 3.87 2.93 -4.95
C ARG A 311 3.60 3.02 -6.45
N VAL A 312 4.63 2.82 -7.26
CA VAL A 312 4.47 2.77 -8.73
C VAL A 312 3.62 1.57 -9.13
N LEU A 313 3.88 0.39 -8.56
CA LEU A 313 3.09 -0.81 -8.84
C LEU A 313 1.63 -0.68 -8.37
N ASP A 314 1.41 -0.02 -7.23
CA ASP A 314 0.07 0.30 -6.74
C ASP A 314 -0.68 1.17 -7.76
N ALA A 315 -0.05 2.24 -8.24
CA ALA A 315 -0.61 3.12 -9.27
C ALA A 315 -0.80 2.43 -10.62
N MET A 316 0.09 1.49 -11.00
CA MET A 316 -0.06 0.69 -12.21
C MET A 316 -1.26 -0.24 -12.12
N ALA A 317 -1.51 -0.85 -10.96
CA ALA A 317 -2.70 -1.66 -10.74
C ALA A 317 -3.98 -0.81 -10.82
N ASP A 318 -3.97 0.40 -10.25
CA ASP A 318 -5.12 1.31 -10.24
C ASP A 318 -5.42 1.88 -11.63
N THR A 319 -4.38 2.19 -12.42
CA THR A 319 -4.51 2.68 -13.79
C THR A 319 -4.63 1.55 -14.83
N ARG A 320 -4.65 0.29 -14.38
CA ARG A 320 -4.80 -0.91 -15.20
C ARG A 320 -3.74 -1.05 -16.30
N VAL A 321 -2.48 -0.77 -15.96
CA VAL A 321 -1.36 -1.00 -16.88
C VAL A 321 -1.26 -2.49 -17.19
N THR A 322 -1.15 -2.82 -18.48
CA THR A 322 -0.93 -4.17 -19.01
C THR A 322 0.38 -4.24 -19.78
N ASP A 323 0.73 -5.45 -20.25
CA ASP A 323 1.83 -5.69 -21.19
C ASP A 323 3.22 -5.27 -20.65
N LEU A 324 3.43 -5.44 -19.33
CA LEU A 324 4.75 -5.23 -18.75
C LEU A 324 5.75 -6.23 -19.35
N ASP A 325 6.88 -5.74 -19.87
CA ASP A 325 7.89 -6.59 -20.48
C ASP A 325 8.38 -7.63 -19.47
N ARG A 326 8.07 -8.90 -19.74
CA ARG A 326 8.35 -9.97 -18.79
C ARG A 326 9.85 -10.16 -18.59
N ASP A 327 10.59 -10.21 -19.67
CA ASP A 327 11.99 -10.65 -19.67
C ASP A 327 12.91 -9.54 -19.16
N LYS A 328 12.58 -8.27 -19.44
CA LYS A 328 13.40 -7.11 -19.04
C LYS A 328 13.03 -6.55 -17.69
N LEU A 329 11.75 -6.63 -17.30
CA LEU A 329 11.26 -5.90 -16.12
C LEU A 329 10.56 -6.80 -15.10
N HIS A 330 9.48 -7.48 -15.49
CA HIS A 330 8.65 -8.21 -14.51
C HIS A 330 9.41 -9.35 -13.83
N GLU A 331 9.99 -10.30 -14.59
CA GLU A 331 10.68 -11.48 -14.04
C GLU A 331 11.96 -11.11 -13.26
N PRO A 332 12.82 -10.21 -13.78
CA PRO A 332 13.99 -9.75 -13.01
C PRO A 332 13.63 -9.04 -11.71
N LEU A 333 12.58 -8.20 -11.71
CA LEU A 333 12.14 -7.50 -10.51
C LEU A 333 11.51 -8.48 -9.50
N SER A 334 10.64 -9.37 -9.96
CA SER A 334 10.06 -10.45 -9.16
C SER A 334 11.14 -11.27 -8.45
N SER A 335 12.14 -11.75 -9.21
CA SER A 335 13.27 -12.52 -8.68
C SER A 335 14.06 -11.75 -7.62
N TYR A 336 14.30 -10.45 -7.86
CA TYR A 336 15.02 -9.61 -6.90
C TYR A 336 14.24 -9.41 -5.60
N LEU A 337 12.93 -9.11 -5.69
CA LEU A 337 12.05 -8.94 -4.53
C LEU A 337 11.93 -10.24 -3.72
N ILE A 338 11.89 -11.40 -4.38
CA ILE A 338 11.93 -12.71 -3.70
C ILE A 338 13.24 -12.86 -2.89
N GLY A 339 14.37 -12.41 -3.45
CA GLY A 339 15.64 -12.38 -2.73
C GLY A 339 15.61 -11.50 -1.48
N LEU A 340 15.01 -10.30 -1.57
CA LEU A 340 14.89 -9.37 -0.44
C LEU A 340 14.02 -9.91 0.70
N LYS A 341 13.00 -10.72 0.40
CA LYS A 341 12.18 -11.40 1.42
C LYS A 341 12.95 -12.37 2.31
N LYS A 342 14.18 -12.74 1.94
CA LYS A 342 15.10 -13.59 2.72
C LYS A 342 16.04 -12.78 3.62
N SER A 343 15.85 -11.45 3.71
CA SER A 343 16.64 -10.56 4.57
C SER A 343 16.40 -10.84 6.05
N SER A 344 17.39 -10.54 6.90
CA SER A 344 17.23 -10.49 8.36
C SER A 344 16.51 -9.21 8.82
N ASP A 345 16.43 -8.21 7.95
CA ASP A 345 15.75 -6.95 8.24
C ASP A 345 14.24 -7.07 8.00
N LEU A 346 13.49 -7.03 9.10
CA LEU A 346 12.04 -7.20 9.11
C LEU A 346 11.30 -6.19 8.21
N PHE A 347 11.74 -4.92 8.20
CA PHE A 347 11.09 -3.85 7.44
C PHE A 347 11.31 -4.03 5.94
N LEU A 348 12.52 -4.44 5.57
CA LEU A 348 12.83 -4.78 4.20
C LEU A 348 12.06 -6.02 3.73
N VAL A 349 11.91 -7.05 4.59
CA VAL A 349 11.11 -8.24 4.26
C VAL A 349 9.66 -7.86 3.98
N TYR A 350 9.03 -7.07 4.86
CA TYR A 350 7.66 -6.60 4.64
C TYR A 350 7.55 -5.79 3.34
N GLN A 351 8.43 -4.80 3.14
CA GLN A 351 8.35 -3.91 2.00
C GLN A 351 8.58 -4.66 0.67
N ALA A 352 9.48 -5.64 0.65
CA ALA A 352 9.67 -6.52 -0.49
C ALA A 352 8.49 -7.47 -0.71
N ALA A 353 7.88 -8.00 0.34
CA ALA A 353 6.68 -8.82 0.24
C ALA A 353 5.49 -8.03 -0.33
N TYR A 354 5.31 -6.78 0.12
CA TYR A 354 4.29 -5.88 -0.39
C TYR A 354 4.53 -5.54 -1.86
N ALA A 355 5.73 -5.09 -2.24
CA ALA A 355 6.07 -4.78 -3.63
C ALA A 355 5.92 -6.01 -4.54
N TYR A 356 6.32 -7.19 -4.06
CA TYR A 356 6.13 -8.44 -4.80
C TYR A 356 4.66 -8.74 -5.04
N GLN A 357 3.80 -8.58 -4.03
CA GLN A 357 2.37 -8.74 -4.22
C GLN A 357 1.83 -7.71 -5.21
N ALA A 358 2.17 -6.43 -5.08
CA ALA A 358 1.75 -5.40 -6.03
C ALA A 358 2.14 -5.74 -7.48
N LEU A 359 3.35 -6.27 -7.70
CA LEU A 359 3.80 -6.72 -9.02
C LEU A 359 2.91 -7.84 -9.58
N LEU A 360 2.45 -8.78 -8.75
CA LEU A 360 1.52 -9.83 -9.18
C LEU A 360 0.15 -9.29 -9.61
N TRP A 361 -0.17 -8.02 -9.33
CA TRP A 361 -1.40 -7.39 -9.81
C TRP A 361 -1.22 -6.66 -11.14
N VAL A 362 0.00 -6.52 -11.65
CA VAL A 362 0.31 -5.91 -12.96
C VAL A 362 0.54 -7.01 -14.01
N PRO A 363 -0.30 -7.12 -15.04
CA PRO A 363 -0.11 -8.09 -16.12
C PRO A 363 1.16 -7.85 -16.94
N ASP A 364 1.85 -8.94 -17.27
CA ASP A 364 2.97 -8.99 -18.21
C ASP A 364 2.51 -9.35 -19.63
N ASP A 365 3.42 -9.23 -20.59
CA ASP A 365 3.21 -9.44 -22.03
C ASP A 365 3.05 -10.92 -22.46
N LYS A 366 3.10 -11.88 -21.53
CA LYS A 366 3.05 -13.34 -21.82
C LYS A 366 2.02 -14.08 -20.93
N SER A 367 0.72 -13.86 -21.16
CA SER A 367 -0.31 -14.14 -20.15
C SER A 367 -0.77 -15.60 -19.91
N THR A 368 -0.76 -16.55 -20.87
CA THR A 368 -1.66 -17.74 -20.74
C THR A 368 -1.58 -18.65 -19.49
N TRP A 369 -0.44 -19.19 -19.05
CA TRP A 369 -0.37 -19.96 -17.77
C TRP A 369 0.23 -19.17 -16.63
N GLN A 370 0.98 -18.13 -16.98
CA GLN A 370 1.70 -17.32 -16.02
C GLN A 370 0.73 -16.39 -15.29
N ALA A 371 -0.37 -15.99 -15.95
CA ALA A 371 -1.51 -15.40 -15.27
C ALA A 371 -2.08 -16.32 -14.19
N ALA A 372 -2.23 -17.62 -14.44
CA ALA A 372 -2.73 -18.56 -13.45
C ALA A 372 -1.78 -18.70 -12.23
N ILE A 373 -0.45 -18.78 -12.44
CA ILE A 373 0.53 -18.79 -11.33
C ILE A 373 0.46 -17.49 -10.54
N ARG A 374 0.43 -16.37 -11.25
CA ARG A 374 0.40 -15.03 -10.65
C ARG A 374 -0.84 -14.87 -9.80
N ARG A 375 -2.02 -15.23 -10.32
CA ARG A 375 -3.29 -15.25 -9.59
C ARG A 375 -3.21 -16.15 -8.37
N ALA A 376 -2.65 -17.34 -8.50
CA ALA A 376 -2.45 -18.25 -7.38
C ALA A 376 -1.38 -17.77 -6.37
N GLY A 377 -0.52 -16.82 -6.76
CA GLY A 377 0.48 -16.19 -5.90
C GLY A 377 -0.04 -14.96 -5.16
N LYS A 378 -1.20 -14.41 -5.58
CA LYS A 378 -1.85 -13.29 -4.92
C LYS A 378 -2.29 -13.69 -3.51
N ARG A 379 -2.12 -12.77 -2.58
CA ARG A 379 -2.48 -12.96 -1.18
C ARG A 379 -3.57 -11.98 -0.80
N ASP A 380 -4.59 -12.50 -0.11
CA ASP A 380 -5.76 -11.71 0.30
C ASP A 380 -5.38 -10.53 1.20
N TRP A 381 -4.29 -10.67 1.97
CA TRP A 381 -3.79 -9.58 2.81
C TRP A 381 -3.40 -8.34 2.01
N TYR A 382 -2.89 -8.49 0.78
CA TYR A 382 -2.51 -7.33 -0.03
C TYR A 382 -3.75 -6.55 -0.45
N SER A 383 -4.78 -7.22 -0.97
CA SER A 383 -6.05 -6.58 -1.30
C SER A 383 -6.74 -5.97 -0.08
N ALA A 384 -6.68 -6.63 1.08
CA ALA A 384 -7.22 -6.08 2.32
C ALA A 384 -6.49 -4.79 2.74
N LEU A 385 -5.16 -4.73 2.60
CA LEU A 385 -4.38 -3.53 2.87
C LEU A 385 -4.67 -2.40 1.87
N ARG A 386 -4.86 -2.70 0.57
CA ARG A 386 -5.28 -1.71 -0.43
C ARG A 386 -6.69 -1.15 -0.15
N GLY A 387 -7.60 -2.02 0.30
CA GLY A 387 -8.92 -1.61 0.77
C GLY A 387 -8.82 -0.71 2.01
N ALA A 388 -7.96 -1.08 2.97
CA ALA A 388 -7.68 -0.25 4.14
C ALA A 388 -7.15 1.14 3.78
N ASP A 389 -6.25 1.26 2.80
CA ASP A 389 -5.74 2.56 2.33
C ASP A 389 -6.85 3.46 1.81
N THR A 390 -7.81 2.90 1.08
CA THR A 390 -9.00 3.62 0.60
C THR A 390 -9.86 4.11 1.77
N LEU A 391 -10.16 3.24 2.73
CA LEU A 391 -10.95 3.61 3.91
C LEU A 391 -10.26 4.69 4.76
N ILE A 392 -8.94 4.61 4.92
CA ILE A 392 -8.17 5.61 5.66
C ILE A 392 -8.20 6.95 4.94
N ARG A 393 -7.93 6.96 3.62
CA ARG A 393 -7.98 8.18 2.80
C ARG A 393 -9.33 8.87 2.89
N ASP A 394 -10.41 8.09 2.87
CA ASP A 394 -11.78 8.60 2.86
C ASP A 394 -12.30 8.90 4.29
N GLY A 395 -11.48 8.68 5.33
CA GLY A 395 -11.84 8.91 6.74
C GLY A 395 -12.89 7.96 7.30
N GLN A 396 -13.06 6.81 6.68
CA GLN A 396 -13.94 5.73 7.09
C GLN A 396 -13.26 4.84 8.15
N LEU A 397 -12.78 5.45 9.25
CA LEU A 397 -11.93 4.77 10.24
C LEU A 397 -12.65 3.69 11.06
N ALA A 398 -13.96 3.82 11.28
CA ALA A 398 -14.75 2.76 11.92
C ALA A 398 -14.85 1.53 11.00
N THR A 399 -15.08 1.76 9.70
CA THR A 399 -15.09 0.70 8.69
C THR A 399 -13.70 0.08 8.51
N PHE A 400 -12.64 0.89 8.54
CA PHE A 400 -11.25 0.39 8.55
C PHE A 400 -10.99 -0.55 9.73
N LYS A 401 -11.39 -0.15 10.95
CA LYS A 401 -11.30 -1.02 12.13
C LYS A 401 -12.06 -2.33 11.91
N GLU A 402 -13.28 -2.25 11.41
CA GLU A 402 -14.10 -3.45 11.15
C GLU A 402 -13.44 -4.39 10.15
N LEU A 403 -12.96 -3.88 9.02
CA LEU A 403 -12.22 -4.64 8.01
C LEU A 403 -11.04 -5.37 8.66
N VAL A 404 -10.18 -4.62 9.36
CA VAL A 404 -8.97 -5.16 9.99
C VAL A 404 -9.27 -6.26 11.01
N CYS A 405 -10.39 -6.16 11.73
CA CYS A 405 -10.77 -7.13 12.77
C CYS A 405 -11.55 -8.34 12.26
N LYS A 406 -11.97 -8.35 10.98
CA LYS A 406 -12.84 -9.40 10.43
C LYS A 406 -12.25 -10.12 9.21
N VAL A 407 -11.21 -9.58 8.58
CA VAL A 407 -10.58 -10.25 7.44
C VAL A 407 -9.97 -11.58 7.86
N PRO A 408 -10.15 -12.67 7.09
CA PRO A 408 -9.59 -13.98 7.44
C PRO A 408 -8.06 -14.02 7.53
N CYS A 409 -7.38 -13.08 6.87
CA CYS A 409 -5.94 -12.90 6.99
C CYS A 409 -5.51 -12.11 8.23
N GLN A 410 -6.40 -11.81 9.19
CA GLN A 410 -6.07 -11.01 10.39
C GLN A 410 -4.90 -11.57 11.20
N ALA A 411 -4.68 -12.89 11.16
CA ALA A 411 -3.60 -13.57 11.87
C ALA A 411 -2.29 -13.63 11.07
N ASP A 412 -2.30 -13.23 9.79
CA ASP A 412 -1.11 -13.21 8.94
C ASP A 412 -0.13 -12.12 9.42
N PRO A 413 1.13 -12.47 9.76
CA PRO A 413 2.11 -11.50 10.23
C PRO A 413 2.32 -10.32 9.27
N VAL A 414 2.29 -10.56 7.95
CA VAL A 414 2.53 -9.53 6.93
C VAL A 414 1.35 -8.57 6.86
N PHE A 415 0.13 -9.09 6.99
CA PHE A 415 -1.06 -8.27 7.15
C PHE A 415 -0.95 -7.38 8.39
N GLN A 416 -0.61 -7.96 9.54
CA GLN A 416 -0.48 -7.23 10.80
C GLN A 416 0.62 -6.17 10.74
N TRP A 417 1.78 -6.44 10.11
CA TRP A 417 2.81 -5.42 9.87
C TRP A 417 2.25 -4.24 9.06
N GLY A 418 1.50 -4.53 8.00
CA GLY A 418 0.89 -3.50 7.15
C GLY A 418 -0.19 -2.67 7.85
N VAL A 419 -1.00 -3.30 8.72
CA VAL A 419 -1.96 -2.61 9.57
C VAL A 419 -1.24 -1.73 10.59
N CYS A 420 -0.25 -2.27 11.31
CA CYS A 420 0.52 -1.52 12.29
C CYS A 420 1.20 -0.32 11.65
N GLN A 421 1.75 -0.50 10.45
CA GLN A 421 2.35 0.59 9.69
C GLN A 421 1.34 1.72 9.43
N ARG A 422 0.16 1.41 8.88
CA ARG A 422 -0.92 2.38 8.61
C ARG A 422 -1.41 3.09 9.87
N LEU A 423 -1.48 2.39 11.00
CA LEU A 423 -1.81 2.99 12.29
C LEU A 423 -0.72 3.98 12.75
N GLY A 424 0.55 3.62 12.60
CA GLY A 424 1.66 4.54 12.88
C GLY A 424 1.62 5.77 11.98
N GLU A 425 1.28 5.57 10.71
CA GLU A 425 1.08 6.63 9.73
C GLU A 425 -0.09 7.56 10.14
N ILE A 426 -1.27 7.04 10.48
CA ILE A 426 -2.38 7.84 11.02
C ILE A 426 -1.93 8.63 12.25
N ALA A 427 -1.23 8.00 13.20
CA ALA A 427 -0.75 8.67 14.41
C ALA A 427 0.25 9.80 14.11
N ASN A 428 1.07 9.67 13.07
CA ASN A 428 2.05 10.67 12.68
C ASN A 428 1.48 11.83 11.85
N ASN A 429 0.29 11.70 11.27
CA ASN A 429 -0.24 12.68 10.32
C ASN A 429 -0.94 13.84 11.05
N SER A 430 -0.39 15.05 10.95
CA SER A 430 -0.98 16.25 11.57
C SER A 430 -2.30 16.71 10.95
N ALA A 431 -2.66 16.21 9.77
CA ALA A 431 -3.97 16.46 9.14
C ALA A 431 -5.13 15.68 9.80
N TRP A 432 -4.83 14.69 10.66
CA TRP A 432 -5.81 14.06 11.54
C TRP A 432 -5.92 14.82 12.87
N ASP A 433 -7.12 14.85 13.44
CA ASP A 433 -7.32 15.40 14.78
C ASP A 433 -6.60 14.57 15.87
N ALA A 434 -6.38 15.19 17.02
CA ALA A 434 -5.59 14.59 18.08
C ALA A 434 -6.24 13.34 18.70
N ASP A 435 -7.57 13.20 18.66
CA ASP A 435 -8.25 12.03 19.21
C ASP A 435 -8.07 10.83 18.26
N THR A 436 -8.23 11.05 16.96
CA THR A 436 -7.96 10.05 15.91
C THR A 436 -6.53 9.53 15.95
N ARG A 437 -5.56 10.43 16.07
CA ARG A 437 -4.14 10.05 16.19
C ARG A 437 -3.88 9.23 17.46
N ARG A 438 -4.54 9.57 18.57
CA ARG A 438 -4.47 8.80 19.82
C ARG A 438 -5.15 7.44 19.71
N ASP A 439 -6.26 7.33 19.00
CA ASP A 439 -6.95 6.07 18.75
C ASP A 439 -6.09 5.10 17.93
N ALA A 440 -5.32 5.60 16.95
CA ALA A 440 -4.36 4.79 16.23
C ALA A 440 -3.28 4.19 17.15
N ILE A 441 -2.77 4.98 18.11
CA ILE A 441 -1.84 4.51 19.15
C ILE A 441 -2.51 3.48 20.06
N LYS A 442 -3.74 3.71 20.50
CA LYS A 442 -4.50 2.73 21.30
C LYS A 442 -4.67 1.41 20.56
N PHE A 443 -4.94 1.46 19.24
CA PHE A 443 -5.11 0.27 18.42
C PHE A 443 -3.80 -0.52 18.29
N LEU A 444 -2.64 0.15 18.12
CA LEU A 444 -1.34 -0.51 18.22
C LEU A 444 -1.16 -1.23 19.58
N GLY A 445 -1.59 -0.57 20.67
CA GLY A 445 -1.60 -1.16 22.01
C GLY A 445 -2.50 -2.39 22.13
N GLU A 446 -3.68 -2.39 21.51
CA GLU A 446 -4.60 -3.53 21.48
C GLU A 446 -3.98 -4.72 20.75
N ILE A 447 -3.41 -4.50 19.56
CA ILE A 447 -2.71 -5.55 18.78
C ILE A 447 -1.54 -6.14 19.59
N TYR A 448 -0.85 -5.33 20.39
CA TYR A 448 0.24 -5.80 21.24
C TYR A 448 -0.26 -6.63 22.44
N LYS A 449 -1.31 -6.17 23.13
CA LYS A 449 -1.78 -6.73 24.40
C LYS A 449 -2.66 -7.97 24.21
N ASN A 450 -3.56 -7.97 23.25
CA ASN A 450 -4.58 -9.00 23.05
C ASN A 450 -4.06 -10.17 22.19
N ASP A 451 -3.35 -11.10 22.83
CA ASP A 451 -2.77 -12.26 22.16
C ASP A 451 -3.80 -13.30 21.70
N GLU A 452 -5.01 -13.29 22.28
CA GLU A 452 -6.10 -14.19 21.88
C GLU A 452 -6.57 -13.84 20.46
N MET A 453 -6.72 -12.55 20.18
CA MET A 453 -7.16 -12.06 18.88
C MET A 453 -6.03 -11.97 17.85
N TRP A 454 -4.87 -11.43 18.26
CA TRP A 454 -3.80 -11.02 17.34
C TRP A 454 -2.60 -11.98 17.33
N GLY A 455 -2.58 -12.95 18.25
CA GLY A 455 -1.47 -13.89 18.39
C GLY A 455 -0.25 -13.33 19.12
N GLN A 456 0.73 -14.21 19.34
CA GLN A 456 1.94 -13.97 20.15
C GLN A 456 3.20 -13.72 19.31
N GLN A 457 3.05 -13.39 18.02
CA GLN A 457 4.17 -13.33 17.07
C GLN A 457 5.16 -12.22 17.45
N ALA A 458 6.40 -12.58 17.79
CA ALA A 458 7.40 -11.63 18.27
C ALA A 458 7.74 -10.53 17.24
N SER A 459 7.74 -10.86 15.95
CA SER A 459 8.00 -9.89 14.87
C SER A 459 6.98 -8.75 14.84
N VAL A 460 5.69 -9.04 15.01
CA VAL A 460 4.63 -8.03 15.05
C VAL A 460 4.77 -7.15 16.30
N LYS A 461 5.03 -7.75 17.45
CA LYS A 461 5.25 -7.01 18.70
C LYS A 461 6.48 -6.09 18.60
N GLN A 462 7.57 -6.57 17.98
CA GLN A 462 8.76 -5.76 17.69
C GLN A 462 8.45 -4.59 16.75
N TRP A 463 7.64 -4.83 15.71
CA TRP A 463 7.20 -3.78 14.78
C TRP A 463 6.44 -2.67 15.50
N ILE A 464 5.47 -3.03 16.35
CA ILE A 464 4.68 -2.07 17.15
C ILE A 464 5.58 -1.24 18.06
N LEU A 465 6.51 -1.89 18.78
CA LEU A 465 7.44 -1.17 19.65
C LEU A 465 8.30 -0.18 18.87
N ASN A 466 8.72 -0.55 17.66
CA ASN A 466 9.49 0.34 16.80
C ASN A 466 8.72 1.60 16.41
N ILE A 467 7.47 1.43 15.97
CA ILE A 467 6.56 2.53 15.64
C ILE A 467 6.37 3.46 16.84
N LEU A 468 6.10 2.89 18.02
CA LEU A 468 5.89 3.69 19.23
C LEU A 468 7.16 4.45 19.66
N MET A 469 8.35 3.85 19.50
CA MET A 469 9.62 4.55 19.74
C MET A 469 9.81 5.73 18.78
N GLN A 470 9.53 5.55 17.49
CA GLN A 470 9.59 6.64 16.52
C GLN A 470 8.60 7.76 16.87
N LEU A 471 7.33 7.43 17.16
CA LEU A 471 6.32 8.40 17.57
C LEU A 471 6.70 9.13 18.87
N SER A 472 7.33 8.46 19.82
CA SER A 472 7.81 9.10 21.06
C SER A 472 8.95 10.09 20.83
N SER A 473 9.75 9.88 19.78
CA SER A 473 10.88 10.75 19.44
C SER A 473 10.52 12.00 18.63
N LEU A 474 9.24 12.19 18.29
CA LEU A 474 8.78 13.37 17.54
C LEU A 474 9.01 14.64 18.35
N SER A 475 9.85 15.54 17.84
CA SER A 475 10.21 16.80 18.47
C SER A 475 9.65 17.96 17.65
N GLU A 476 8.36 18.34 17.83
CA GLU A 476 7.80 19.65 17.43
C GLU A 476 6.27 19.78 17.69
N GLY A 477 5.84 20.88 18.32
CA GLY A 477 4.45 21.36 18.30
C GLY A 477 3.35 20.42 18.84
N SER A 478 2.23 20.32 18.11
CA SER A 478 1.07 19.44 18.42
C SER A 478 1.45 17.94 18.50
N SER A 479 2.64 17.58 18.03
CA SER A 479 3.24 16.25 18.18
C SER A 479 3.66 15.94 19.61
N ASN A 480 3.72 16.92 20.52
CA ASN A 480 4.01 16.68 21.94
C ASN A 480 2.95 15.79 22.62
N LEU A 481 1.66 15.99 22.30
CA LEU A 481 0.58 15.14 22.86
C LEU A 481 0.65 13.70 22.36
N ILE A 482 1.05 13.51 21.10
CA ILE A 482 1.17 12.19 20.47
C ILE A 482 2.44 11.48 20.95
N SER A 483 3.56 12.19 21.05
CA SER A 483 4.79 11.70 21.67
C SER A 483 4.52 11.24 23.11
N ALA A 484 3.85 12.07 23.92
CA ALA A 484 3.48 11.71 25.30
C ALA A 484 2.53 10.50 25.36
N ALA A 485 1.59 10.38 24.44
CA ALA A 485 0.71 9.21 24.35
C ALA A 485 1.48 7.93 23.99
N ALA A 486 2.42 8.01 23.03
CA ALA A 486 3.28 6.90 22.66
C ALA A 486 4.22 6.48 23.80
N GLU A 487 4.81 7.44 24.51
CA GLU A 487 5.62 7.17 25.71
C GLU A 487 4.80 6.50 26.82
N THR A 488 3.58 6.98 27.05
CA THR A 488 2.67 6.42 28.06
C THR A 488 2.37 4.97 27.72
N LEU A 489 2.01 4.69 26.46
CA LEU A 489 1.77 3.33 26.01
C LEU A 489 3.04 2.46 26.11
N LEU A 490 4.22 2.94 25.73
CA LEU A 490 5.49 2.20 25.91
C LEU A 490 5.71 1.81 27.38
N LYS A 491 5.49 2.74 28.31
CA LYS A 491 5.59 2.48 29.76
C LYS A 491 4.59 1.41 30.21
N GLU A 492 3.35 1.44 29.71
CA GLU A 492 2.36 0.39 29.97
C GLU A 492 2.79 -0.97 29.39
N LEU A 493 3.31 -0.98 28.15
CA LEU A 493 3.71 -2.21 27.46
C LEU A 493 4.87 -2.91 28.15
N LYS A 494 5.79 -2.15 28.77
CA LYS A 494 6.89 -2.68 29.59
C LYS A 494 6.39 -3.61 30.71
N ALA A 495 5.26 -3.27 31.33
CA ALA A 495 4.66 -4.05 32.41
C ALA A 495 3.71 -5.15 31.92
N SER A 496 3.45 -5.21 30.60
CA SER A 496 2.44 -6.10 30.03
C SER A 496 3.00 -7.45 29.58
N GLY A 497 2.33 -8.53 29.97
CA GLY A 497 2.58 -9.90 29.51
C GLY A 497 3.68 -10.67 30.23
N GLY A 498 3.99 -11.87 29.71
CA GLY A 498 4.97 -12.79 30.30
C GLY A 498 6.43 -12.42 29.99
N THR A 499 7.36 -13.22 30.52
CA THR A 499 8.83 -13.01 30.40
C THR A 499 9.32 -12.80 28.97
N LYS A 500 8.73 -13.48 27.99
CA LYS A 500 9.06 -13.32 26.56
C LYS A 500 8.78 -11.90 26.03
N LYS A 501 7.64 -11.30 26.39
CA LYS A 501 7.29 -9.92 25.96
C LYS A 501 8.18 -8.88 26.63
N GLN A 502 8.52 -9.10 27.90
CA GLN A 502 9.42 -8.22 28.64
C GLN A 502 10.84 -8.25 28.06
N GLU A 503 11.35 -9.43 27.68
CA GLU A 503 12.65 -9.54 27.04
C GLU A 503 12.66 -8.91 25.65
N LEU A 504 11.61 -9.15 24.85
CA LEU A 504 11.46 -8.50 23.55
C LEU A 504 11.42 -6.97 23.65
N TYR A 505 10.68 -6.44 24.64
CA TYR A 505 10.65 -5.01 24.94
C TYR A 505 12.05 -4.48 25.25
N ARG A 506 12.79 -5.17 26.12
CA ARG A 506 14.15 -4.79 26.53
C ARG A 506 15.12 -4.79 25.34
N MET A 507 15.06 -5.81 24.50
CA MET A 507 15.87 -5.91 23.28
C MET A 507 15.53 -4.79 22.29
N SER A 508 14.25 -4.51 22.09
CA SER A 508 13.79 -3.45 21.17
C SER A 508 14.28 -2.07 21.61
N LEU A 509 14.25 -1.79 22.92
CA LEU A 509 14.74 -0.52 23.47
C LEU A 509 16.26 -0.39 23.35
N MET A 510 17.02 -1.48 23.50
CA MET A 510 18.48 -1.47 23.31
C MET A 510 18.88 -1.19 21.86
N ASN A 511 18.10 -1.69 20.90
CA ASN A 511 18.37 -1.49 19.48
C ASN A 511 17.93 -0.10 18.97
N GLY A 512 17.07 0.59 19.73
CA GLY A 512 16.51 1.89 19.34
C GLY A 512 15.46 1.81 18.21
N PRO A 513 14.86 2.95 17.83
CA PRO A 513 13.98 3.01 16.66
C PRO A 513 14.77 2.68 15.38
N THR A 514 14.10 2.11 14.38
CA THR A 514 14.76 1.85 13.10
C THR A 514 14.91 3.14 12.32
N ALA A 515 15.85 3.14 11.37
CA ALA A 515 16.04 4.24 10.42
C ALA A 515 14.92 4.34 9.38
N TYR A 516 14.00 3.37 9.30
CA TYR A 516 12.92 3.37 8.32
C TYR A 516 11.80 4.30 8.79
N PRO A 517 11.57 5.44 8.13
CA PRO A 517 10.55 6.38 8.58
C PRO A 517 9.15 5.78 8.41
N LEU A 518 8.24 6.10 9.34
CA LEU A 518 6.80 5.99 9.07
C LEU A 518 6.49 6.81 7.81
N LYS A 519 5.70 6.26 6.89
CA LYS A 519 5.46 6.88 5.56
C LYS A 519 4.48 8.04 5.65
N VAL A 520 4.63 8.94 6.61
CA VAL A 520 3.72 10.07 6.80
C VAL A 520 4.43 11.39 6.91
N ALA A 521 3.93 12.28 6.05
CA ALA A 521 4.33 13.65 5.76
C ALA A 521 5.82 13.78 5.46
N MET A 522 6.12 14.35 4.29
CA MET A 522 7.38 15.08 4.14
C MET A 522 7.48 16.08 5.30
N PRO A 523 8.70 16.43 5.78
CA PRO A 523 8.85 17.36 6.89
C PRO A 523 8.00 18.62 6.67
N GLU A 524 7.43 19.17 7.74
CA GLU A 524 6.57 20.35 7.62
C GLU A 524 7.32 21.45 6.84
N PRO A 525 6.66 22.06 5.83
CA PRO A 525 7.20 23.24 5.18
C PRO A 525 7.61 24.26 6.23
N GLY A 526 8.88 24.63 6.24
CA GLY A 526 9.42 25.53 7.25
C GLY A 526 10.43 26.48 6.63
N SER A 527 10.67 27.61 7.29
CA SER A 527 11.57 28.64 6.77
C SER A 527 13.01 28.12 6.60
N PRO A 528 13.77 28.60 5.58
CA PRO A 528 13.33 29.50 4.50
C PRO A 528 12.48 28.77 3.46
N SER A 529 11.25 29.27 3.23
CA SER A 529 10.29 28.65 2.31
C SER A 529 10.61 29.01 0.87
N LEU A 530 10.19 28.17 -0.09
CA LEU A 530 10.21 28.56 -1.51
C LEU A 530 9.24 29.71 -1.78
N LEU A 531 8.22 29.88 -0.93
CA LEU A 531 7.26 30.98 -1.00
C LEU A 531 7.91 32.36 -0.74
N ASP A 532 9.06 32.38 -0.07
CA ASP A 532 9.80 33.61 0.24
C ASP A 532 10.84 34.01 -0.82
N ARG A 533 11.00 33.20 -1.88
CA ARG A 533 12.03 33.35 -2.93
C ARG A 533 11.42 33.82 -4.24
#